data_AF-M7NAS9-F1
#
_entry.id   AF-M7NAS9-F1
#
_cell.length_a   1.000
_cell.length_b   1.000
_cell.length_c   1.000
_cell.angle_alpha   90.00
_cell.angle_beta   90.00
_cell.angle_gamma   90.00
#
_symmetry.space_group_name_H-M   'P 1'
#
loop_
_entity.id
_entity.type
_entity.pdbx_description
1 polymer ?
#
loop_
_entity_poly.entity_id
_entity_poly.type
_entity_poly.pdbx_seq_one_letter_code
_entity_poly.pdbx_strand_id
1 'polypeptide(L)'
;MRNPNPQQELVNTEVMWENVMNNFHWRQLDNPDVYYSEDYRNFILNHRAAFNTLAGALIDEGDEARALQALHKSLEVMPDATFEYDYATALTVQLLIEAGDVERASEIASVMAARADEFLAYLNRENRDIGNQRQYHLVILNQLSRALAAGGREEEAMRYQQILGKYYPAALQQR
;
A
#
# COMPACT_ATOMS: atom_id res chain seq x y z
N MET A 1 29.88 4.21 2.09
CA MET A 1 29.45 2.83 1.72
C MET A 1 28.81 2.88 0.34
N ARG A 2 29.07 1.90 -0.53
CA ARG A 2 28.38 1.73 -1.82
C ARG A 2 27.51 0.48 -1.70
N ASN A 3 26.26 0.55 -2.13
CA ASN A 3 25.35 -0.57 -2.07
C ASN A 3 25.86 -1.73 -2.95
N PRO A 4 26.16 -2.92 -2.36
CA PRO A 4 26.64 -4.08 -3.11
C PRO A 4 25.58 -4.68 -4.04
N ASN A 5 24.29 -4.46 -3.74
CA ASN A 5 23.18 -4.82 -4.63
C ASN A 5 22.32 -3.59 -4.95
N PRO A 6 22.59 -2.87 -6.06
CA PRO A 6 21.84 -1.67 -6.43
C PRO A 6 20.34 -1.87 -6.66
N GLN A 7 19.87 -3.12 -6.76
CA GLN A 7 18.46 -3.46 -6.95
C GLN A 7 17.69 -3.58 -5.62
N GLN A 8 18.38 -3.66 -4.48
CA GLN A 8 17.79 -3.68 -3.13
C GLN A 8 18.17 -2.42 -2.38
N GLU A 9 17.32 -1.89 -1.51
CA GLU A 9 17.71 -0.77 -0.64
C GLU A 9 18.74 -1.27 0.38
N LEU A 10 19.84 -0.54 0.56
CA LEU A 10 20.83 -0.86 1.60
C LEU A 10 20.31 -0.32 2.94
N VAL A 11 19.66 -1.20 3.71
CA VAL A 11 19.07 -0.87 5.01
C VAL A 11 19.93 -1.46 6.15
N ASN A 12 20.11 -0.69 7.22
CA ASN A 12 20.56 -1.24 8.50
C ASN A 12 19.29 -1.50 9.33
N THR A 13 18.83 -2.75 9.33
CA THR A 13 17.54 -3.14 9.93
C THR A 13 17.48 -2.83 11.41
N GLU A 14 18.55 -3.08 12.17
CA GLU A 14 18.59 -2.77 13.61
C GLU A 14 18.45 -1.27 13.91
N VAL A 15 19.20 -0.41 13.22
CA VAL A 15 19.13 1.04 13.43
C VAL A 15 17.79 1.59 12.96
N MET A 16 17.28 1.10 11.83
CA MET A 16 16.00 1.55 11.30
C MET A 16 14.84 1.08 12.19
N TRP A 17 14.88 -0.15 12.68
CA TRP A 17 13.94 -0.68 13.66
C TRP A 17 13.86 0.21 14.88
N GLU A 18 15.00 0.48 15.51
CA GLU A 18 15.07 1.31 16.71
C GLU A 18 14.50 2.71 16.46
N ASN A 19 14.79 3.31 15.30
CA ASN A 19 14.26 4.63 14.95
C ASN A 19 12.76 4.62 14.66
N VAL A 20 12.28 3.70 13.82
CA VAL A 20 10.91 3.67 13.33
C VAL A 20 9.95 3.13 14.40
N MET A 21 10.36 2.09 15.13
CA MET A 21 9.49 1.41 16.09
C MET A 21 9.48 2.08 17.46
N ASN A 22 10.62 2.62 17.91
CA ASN A 22 10.80 3.06 19.30
C ASN A 22 10.99 4.57 19.45
N ASN A 23 11.80 5.20 18.60
CA ASN A 23 12.20 6.60 18.80
C ASN A 23 11.35 7.63 18.05
N PHE A 24 10.68 7.23 16.97
CA PHE A 24 9.86 8.16 16.20
C PHE A 24 8.52 8.44 16.90
N HIS A 25 8.14 9.71 16.93
CA HIS A 25 6.85 10.15 17.48
C HIS A 25 5.88 10.45 16.34
N TRP A 26 4.84 9.62 16.20
CA TRP A 26 3.82 9.72 15.14
C TRP A 26 2.75 10.80 15.40
N ARG A 27 2.79 11.49 16.55
CA ARG A 27 2.04 12.74 16.82
C ARG A 27 0.56 12.73 16.38
N GLN A 28 -0.23 11.80 16.92
CA GLN A 28 -1.69 11.72 16.75
C GLN A 28 -2.16 11.34 15.35
N LEU A 29 -1.30 10.80 14.46
CA LEU A 29 -1.69 10.36 13.11
C LEU A 29 -2.81 9.29 13.10
N ASP A 30 -3.16 8.74 14.26
CA ASP A 30 -4.26 7.83 14.55
C ASP A 30 -5.56 8.52 14.98
N ASN A 31 -5.59 9.86 15.09
CA ASN A 31 -6.71 10.63 15.58
C ASN A 31 -7.46 11.38 14.45
N PRO A 32 -8.68 10.95 14.08
CA PRO A 32 -9.46 11.56 13.00
C PRO A 32 -9.99 12.97 13.31
N ASP A 33 -10.01 13.37 14.59
CA ASP A 33 -10.51 14.69 15.01
C ASP A 33 -9.46 15.80 14.83
N VAL A 34 -8.21 15.45 14.55
CA VAL A 34 -7.13 16.41 14.35
C VAL A 34 -7.12 16.91 12.90
N TYR A 35 -7.08 18.23 12.74
CA TYR A 35 -6.89 18.82 11.42
C TYR A 35 -5.42 18.73 10.99
N TYR A 36 -5.20 18.19 9.79
CA TYR A 36 -3.91 18.13 9.12
C TYR A 36 -3.95 18.97 7.84
N SER A 37 -2.96 19.86 7.69
CA SER A 37 -2.76 20.59 6.43
C SER A 37 -2.47 19.63 5.27
N GLU A 38 -2.75 20.07 4.05
CA GLU A 38 -2.48 19.31 2.83
C GLU A 38 -1.01 18.88 2.73
N ASP A 39 -0.08 19.79 3.03
CA ASP A 39 1.35 19.48 3.08
C ASP A 39 1.66 18.35 4.06
N TYR A 40 1.03 18.35 5.24
CA TYR A 40 1.29 17.32 6.24
C TYR A 40 0.72 15.96 5.83
N ARG A 41 -0.44 15.95 5.17
CA ARG A 41 -1.05 14.75 4.60
C ARG A 41 -0.13 14.07 3.58
N ASN A 42 0.55 14.86 2.76
CA ASN A 42 1.48 14.33 1.75
C ASN A 42 2.70 13.61 2.35
N PHE A 43 3.10 13.91 3.59
CA PHE A 43 4.21 13.20 4.25
C PHE A 43 3.85 11.81 4.74
N ILE A 44 2.56 11.50 4.90
CA ILE A 44 2.09 10.23 5.49
C ILE A 44 2.43 9.05 4.58
N LEU A 45 2.34 9.25 3.27
CA LEU A 45 2.83 8.28 2.30
C LEU A 45 4.30 7.92 2.55
N ASN A 46 5.15 8.91 2.83
CA ASN A 46 6.57 8.68 3.11
C ASN A 46 6.79 7.94 4.43
N HIS A 47 5.98 8.22 5.45
CA HIS A 47 6.02 7.50 6.72
C HIS A 47 5.63 6.03 6.55
N ARG A 48 4.52 5.74 5.86
CA ARG A 48 4.11 4.37 5.51
C ARG A 48 5.18 3.66 4.66
N ALA A 49 5.77 4.37 3.71
CA ALA A 49 6.86 3.83 2.89
C ALA A 49 8.10 3.46 3.73
N ALA A 50 8.45 4.24 4.76
CA ALA A 50 9.55 3.88 5.65
C ALA A 50 9.29 2.56 6.39
N PHE A 51 8.07 2.32 6.88
CA PHE A 51 7.71 1.02 7.43
C PHE A 51 7.84 -0.12 6.41
N ASN A 52 7.41 0.12 5.16
CA ASN A 52 7.54 -0.88 4.10
C ASN A 52 9.00 -1.20 3.76
N THR A 53 9.88 -0.20 3.70
CA THR A 53 11.32 -0.40 3.52
C THR A 53 11.90 -1.27 4.64
N LEU A 54 11.56 -0.97 5.90
CA LEU A 54 12.00 -1.78 7.04
C LEU A 54 11.48 -3.22 6.94
N ALA A 55 10.19 -3.39 6.67
CA ALA A 55 9.56 -4.71 6.58
C ALA A 55 10.14 -5.54 5.44
N GLY A 56 10.34 -4.95 4.25
CA GLY A 56 10.97 -5.65 3.12
C GLY A 56 12.40 -6.10 3.42
N ALA A 57 13.20 -5.24 4.06
CA ALA A 57 14.56 -5.62 4.47
C ALA A 57 14.57 -6.75 5.51
N LEU A 58 13.61 -6.75 6.45
CA LEU A 58 13.46 -7.82 7.43
C LEU A 58 13.02 -9.14 6.79
N ILE A 59 12.10 -9.10 5.81
CA ILE A 59 11.71 -10.29 5.02
C ILE A 59 12.92 -10.84 4.25
N ASP A 60 13.71 -9.99 3.62
CA ASP A 60 14.95 -10.39 2.92
C ASP A 60 15.97 -11.05 3.87
N GLU A 61 15.96 -10.69 5.16
CA GLU A 61 16.77 -11.30 6.22
C GLU A 61 16.16 -12.59 6.81
N GLY A 62 14.93 -12.95 6.43
CA GLY A 62 14.19 -14.10 6.98
C GLY A 62 13.60 -13.84 8.37
N ASP A 63 13.29 -12.59 8.69
CA ASP A 63 12.68 -12.17 9.94
C ASP A 63 11.25 -11.62 9.72
N GLU A 64 10.37 -12.51 9.28
CA GLU A 64 8.98 -12.17 8.96
C GLU A 64 8.22 -11.72 10.22
N ALA A 65 8.60 -12.21 11.40
CA ALA A 65 7.96 -11.85 12.66
C ALA A 65 8.15 -10.36 13.02
N ARG A 66 9.37 -9.82 12.84
CA ARG A 66 9.60 -8.37 12.99
C ARG A 66 8.99 -7.59 11.84
N ALA A 67 9.06 -8.09 10.61
CA ALA A 67 8.43 -7.43 9.47
C ALA A 67 6.93 -7.20 9.71
N LEU A 68 6.22 -8.23 10.20
CA LEU A 68 4.80 -8.16 10.50
C LEU A 68 4.48 -7.14 11.61
N GLN A 69 5.32 -7.09 12.66
CA GLN A 69 5.18 -6.08 13.72
C GLN A 69 5.31 -4.65 13.16
N ALA A 70 6.28 -4.40 12.27
CA ALA A 70 6.45 -3.10 11.64
C ALA A 70 5.24 -2.71 10.78
N LEU A 71 4.73 -3.63 9.95
CA LEU A 71 3.57 -3.40 9.09
C LEU A 71 2.31 -3.13 9.92
N HIS A 72 2.07 -3.89 10.98
CA HIS A 72 0.95 -3.64 11.89
C HIS A 72 1.06 -2.31 12.61
N LYS A 73 2.27 -1.94 13.07
CA LYS A 73 2.46 -0.64 13.71
C LYS A 73 2.14 0.51 12.76
N SER A 74 2.56 0.42 11.50
CA SER A 74 2.21 1.39 10.45
C SER A 74 0.70 1.59 10.34
N LEU A 75 -0.06 0.48 10.30
CA LEU A 75 -1.53 0.50 10.19
C LEU A 75 -2.23 0.99 11.47
N GLU A 76 -1.64 0.76 12.64
CA GLU A 76 -2.13 1.27 13.92
C GLU A 76 -1.94 2.79 14.02
N VAL A 77 -0.74 3.30 13.69
CA VAL A 77 -0.41 4.71 13.87
C VAL A 77 -0.86 5.61 12.73
N MET A 78 -1.16 5.03 11.55
CA MET A 78 -1.67 5.73 10.38
C MET A 78 -2.83 4.95 9.76
N PRO A 79 -3.94 4.79 10.50
CA PRO A 79 -5.08 4.00 10.08
C PRO A 79 -5.86 4.70 8.95
N ASP A 80 -6.61 3.91 8.20
CA ASP A 80 -7.50 4.38 7.14
C ASP A 80 -8.50 5.47 7.59
N ALA A 81 -8.95 5.36 8.85
CA ALA A 81 -9.95 6.27 9.43
C ALA A 81 -9.45 7.71 9.54
N THR A 82 -8.14 7.92 9.73
CA THR A 82 -7.54 9.26 9.80
C THR A 82 -7.03 9.68 8.43
N PHE A 83 -6.38 8.75 7.72
CA PHE A 83 -5.84 8.97 6.39
C PHE A 83 -6.10 7.77 5.52
N GLU A 84 -6.84 8.00 4.43
CA GLU A 84 -7.16 6.95 3.47
C GLU A 84 -5.90 6.20 3.02
N TYR A 85 -6.06 4.90 2.82
CA TYR A 85 -5.02 4.08 2.23
C TYR A 85 -4.59 4.58 0.84
N ASP A 86 -3.29 4.49 0.60
CA ASP A 86 -2.60 5.10 -0.52
C ASP A 86 -1.69 4.10 -1.25
N TYR A 87 -0.83 4.58 -2.16
CA TYR A 87 0.15 3.73 -2.85
C TYR A 87 1.10 2.98 -1.93
N ALA A 88 1.57 3.61 -0.85
CA ALA A 88 2.43 2.92 0.10
C ALA A 88 1.65 1.77 0.76
N THR A 89 0.36 1.97 1.02
CA THR A 89 -0.49 0.91 1.57
C THR A 89 -0.69 -0.25 0.57
N ALA A 90 -0.75 0.01 -0.74
CA ALA A 90 -0.81 -1.07 -1.74
C ALA A 90 0.44 -1.98 -1.68
N LEU A 91 1.62 -1.41 -1.37
CA LEU A 91 2.83 -2.20 -1.09
C LEU A 91 2.76 -2.90 0.27
N THR A 92 2.19 -2.26 1.29
CA THR A 92 1.94 -2.89 2.60
C THR A 92 1.11 -4.16 2.46
N VAL A 93 0.10 -4.19 1.58
CA VAL A 93 -0.70 -5.40 1.28
C VAL A 93 0.19 -6.55 0.79
N GLN A 94 1.10 -6.27 -0.14
CA GLN A 94 2.03 -7.29 -0.64
C GLN A 94 2.96 -7.80 0.48
N LEU A 95 3.54 -6.89 1.26
CA LEU A 95 4.47 -7.23 2.34
C LEU A 95 3.78 -8.01 3.49
N LEU A 96 2.50 -7.72 3.77
CA LEU A 96 1.72 -8.50 4.73
C LEU A 96 1.56 -9.96 4.27
N ILE A 97 1.32 -10.18 2.98
CA ILE A 97 1.23 -11.53 2.41
C ILE A 97 2.58 -12.25 2.50
N GLU A 98 3.66 -11.57 2.13
CA GLU A 98 5.03 -12.12 2.21
C GLU A 98 5.43 -12.46 3.65
N ALA A 99 4.99 -11.66 4.64
CA ALA A 99 5.20 -11.92 6.06
C ALA A 99 4.17 -12.90 6.69
N GLY A 100 3.20 -13.40 5.91
CA GLY A 100 2.26 -14.45 6.31
C GLY A 100 0.88 -14.00 6.82
N ASP A 101 0.57 -12.70 6.85
CA ASP A 101 -0.76 -12.19 7.23
C ASP A 101 -1.62 -11.87 6.00
N VAL A 102 -2.08 -12.93 5.37
CA VAL A 102 -2.90 -12.88 4.15
C VAL A 102 -4.30 -12.32 4.44
N GLU A 103 -4.87 -12.59 5.61
CA GLU A 103 -6.22 -12.12 5.95
C GLU A 103 -6.25 -10.60 6.08
N ARG A 104 -5.30 -10.02 6.82
CA ARG A 104 -5.24 -8.57 6.97
C ARG A 104 -4.96 -7.88 5.63
N ALA A 105 -4.11 -8.48 4.79
CA ALA A 105 -3.85 -7.99 3.45
C ALA A 105 -5.13 -7.94 2.59
N SER A 106 -5.94 -9.01 2.63
CA SER A 106 -7.23 -9.09 1.94
C SER A 106 -8.23 -8.02 2.41
N GLU A 107 -8.35 -7.80 3.73
CA GLU A 107 -9.23 -6.77 4.28
C GLU A 107 -8.89 -5.37 3.74
N ILE A 108 -7.61 -5.00 3.78
CA ILE A 108 -7.12 -3.71 3.31
C ILE A 108 -7.32 -3.58 1.80
N ALA A 109 -6.98 -4.63 1.04
CA ALA A 109 -7.14 -4.66 -0.40
C ALA A 109 -8.61 -4.47 -0.82
N SER A 110 -9.56 -5.02 -0.07
CA SER A 110 -10.99 -4.86 -0.32
C SER A 110 -11.45 -3.41 -0.20
N VAL A 111 -11.00 -2.70 0.85
CA VAL A 111 -11.30 -1.27 1.04
C VAL A 111 -10.73 -0.44 -0.12
N MET A 112 -9.47 -0.67 -0.47
CA MET A 112 -8.79 0.07 -1.53
C MET A 112 -9.43 -0.19 -2.90
N ALA A 113 -9.76 -1.45 -3.22
CA ALA A 113 -10.36 -1.82 -4.49
C ALA A 113 -11.78 -1.24 -4.66
N ALA A 114 -12.57 -1.22 -3.58
CA ALA A 114 -13.91 -0.61 -3.60
C ALA A 114 -13.84 0.89 -3.92
N ARG A 115 -12.94 1.64 -3.26
CA ARG A 115 -12.74 3.07 -3.54
C ARG A 115 -12.21 3.32 -4.95
N ALA A 116 -11.31 2.47 -5.43
CA ALA A 116 -10.80 2.56 -6.79
C ALA A 116 -11.91 2.35 -7.84
N ASP A 117 -12.79 1.35 -7.65
CA ASP A 117 -13.93 1.11 -8.55
C ASP A 117 -14.89 2.32 -8.53
N GLU A 118 -15.23 2.84 -7.34
CA GLU A 118 -16.11 4.00 -7.20
C GLU A 118 -15.54 5.24 -7.91
N PHE A 119 -14.27 5.54 -7.70
CA PHE A 119 -13.63 6.71 -8.30
C PHE A 119 -13.53 6.58 -9.83
N LEU A 120 -13.15 5.41 -10.34
CA LEU A 120 -13.10 5.16 -11.78
C LEU A 120 -14.50 5.20 -12.41
N ALA A 121 -15.53 4.69 -11.73
CA ALA A 121 -16.92 4.82 -12.16
C ALA A 121 -17.34 6.28 -12.27
N TYR A 122 -16.99 7.10 -11.28
CA TYR A 122 -17.23 8.53 -11.28
C TYR A 122 -16.56 9.23 -12.46
N LEU A 123 -15.25 9.02 -12.66
CA LEU A 123 -14.52 9.62 -13.79
C LEU A 123 -15.15 9.26 -15.14
N ASN A 124 -15.55 8.00 -15.32
CA ASN A 124 -16.22 7.55 -16.55
C ASN A 124 -17.59 8.19 -16.73
N ARG A 125 -18.42 8.20 -15.69
CA ARG A 125 -19.79 8.75 -15.75
C ARG A 125 -19.77 10.24 -16.10
N GLU A 126 -18.86 10.99 -15.49
CA GLU A 126 -18.74 12.43 -15.72
C GLU A 126 -17.89 12.78 -16.95
N ASN A 127 -17.35 11.77 -17.66
CA ASN A 127 -16.38 11.94 -18.75
C ASN A 127 -15.23 12.89 -18.37
N ARG A 128 -14.70 12.73 -17.16
CA ARG A 128 -13.62 13.54 -16.61
C ARG A 128 -12.30 12.78 -16.65
N ASP A 129 -11.24 13.55 -16.87
CA ASP A 129 -9.89 13.12 -16.60
C ASP A 129 -9.25 14.11 -15.64
N ILE A 130 -8.77 13.62 -14.50
CA ILE A 130 -8.27 14.46 -13.40
C ILE A 130 -6.81 14.08 -13.17
N GLY A 131 -5.92 14.79 -13.86
CA GLY A 131 -4.48 14.54 -13.78
C GLY A 131 -4.15 13.06 -13.98
N ASN A 132 -3.46 12.46 -13.01
CA ASN A 132 -3.05 11.05 -13.05
C ASN A 132 -3.95 10.12 -12.22
N GLN A 133 -5.12 10.58 -11.74
CA GLN A 133 -5.96 9.82 -10.81
C GLN A 133 -6.50 8.52 -11.42
N ARG A 134 -6.83 8.52 -12.72
CA ARG A 134 -7.23 7.29 -13.42
C ARG A 134 -6.13 6.25 -13.38
N GLN A 135 -4.92 6.63 -13.81
CA GLN A 135 -3.76 5.74 -13.80
C GLN A 135 -3.47 5.26 -12.37
N TYR A 136 -3.64 6.13 -11.38
CA TYR A 136 -3.46 5.82 -9.97
C TYR A 136 -4.31 4.64 -9.51
N HIS A 137 -5.62 4.73 -9.70
CA HIS A 137 -6.53 3.68 -9.27
C HIS A 137 -6.35 2.38 -10.07
N LEU A 138 -6.00 2.47 -11.35
CA LEU A 138 -5.70 1.29 -12.17
C LEU A 138 -4.44 0.55 -11.70
N VAL A 139 -3.38 1.28 -11.34
CA VAL A 139 -2.14 0.70 -10.80
C VAL A 139 -2.39 0.01 -9.46
N ILE A 140 -3.13 0.64 -8.55
CA ILE A 140 -3.50 0.03 -7.27
C ILE A 140 -4.24 -1.27 -7.48
N LEU A 141 -5.29 -1.28 -8.31
CA LEU A 141 -6.04 -2.51 -8.61
C LEU A 141 -5.15 -3.63 -9.17
N ASN A 142 -4.18 -3.29 -10.01
CA ASN A 142 -3.26 -4.27 -10.59
C ASN A 142 -2.34 -4.85 -9.53
N GLN A 143 -1.77 -3.99 -8.69
CA GLN A 143 -0.88 -4.39 -7.60
C GLN A 143 -1.60 -5.28 -6.59
N LEU A 144 -2.79 -4.88 -6.14
CA LEU A 144 -3.61 -5.67 -5.20
C LEU A 144 -3.98 -7.03 -5.79
N SER A 145 -4.39 -7.07 -7.06
CA SER A 145 -4.70 -8.34 -7.75
C SER A 145 -3.51 -9.28 -7.77
N ARG A 146 -2.32 -8.77 -8.14
CA ARG A 146 -1.10 -9.59 -8.17
C ARG A 146 -0.68 -10.07 -6.79
N ALA A 147 -0.74 -9.20 -5.78
CA ALA A 147 -0.40 -9.54 -4.41
C ALA A 147 -1.31 -10.66 -3.88
N LEU A 148 -2.64 -10.51 -4.02
CA LEU A 148 -3.60 -11.52 -3.56
C LEU A 148 -3.47 -12.85 -4.31
N ALA A 149 -3.17 -12.83 -5.61
CA ALA A 149 -2.88 -14.06 -6.35
C ALA A 149 -1.65 -14.79 -5.78
N ALA A 150 -0.58 -14.06 -5.44
CA ALA A 150 0.60 -14.63 -4.80
C ALA A 150 0.30 -15.18 -3.39
N GLY A 151 -0.65 -14.58 -2.68
CA GLY A 151 -1.12 -15.05 -1.36
C GLY A 151 -2.16 -16.17 -1.41
N GLY A 152 -2.47 -16.75 -2.57
CA GLY A 152 -3.44 -17.84 -2.70
C GLY A 152 -4.91 -17.40 -2.57
N ARG A 153 -5.20 -16.11 -2.78
CA ARG A 153 -6.55 -15.53 -2.76
C ARG A 153 -7.05 -15.29 -4.19
N GLU A 154 -7.11 -16.35 -5.00
CA GLU A 154 -7.35 -16.20 -6.45
C GLU A 154 -8.71 -15.57 -6.77
N GLU A 155 -9.76 -15.89 -6.01
CA GLU A 155 -11.11 -15.34 -6.24
C GLU A 155 -11.13 -13.80 -6.13
N GLU A 156 -10.48 -13.24 -5.11
CA GLU A 156 -10.37 -11.80 -4.93
C GLU A 156 -9.44 -11.16 -5.96
N ALA A 157 -8.32 -11.82 -6.26
CA ALA A 157 -7.40 -11.36 -7.28
C ALA A 157 -8.10 -11.23 -8.64
N MET A 158 -8.92 -12.22 -9.01
CA MET A 158 -9.74 -12.23 -10.23
C MET A 158 -10.79 -11.12 -10.21
N ARG A 159 -11.46 -10.89 -9.08
CA ARG A 159 -12.43 -9.80 -8.93
C ARG A 159 -11.77 -8.44 -9.22
N TYR A 160 -10.57 -8.18 -8.70
CA TYR A 160 -9.89 -6.90 -8.96
C TYR A 160 -9.41 -6.77 -10.41
N GLN A 161 -9.00 -7.88 -11.04
CA GLN A 161 -8.75 -7.91 -12.49
C GLN A 161 -9.98 -7.57 -13.32
N GLN A 162 -11.16 -8.07 -12.94
CA GLN A 162 -12.42 -7.76 -13.62
C GLN A 162 -12.77 -6.27 -13.50
N ILE A 163 -12.59 -5.68 -12.31
CA ILE A 163 -12.75 -4.23 -12.10
C ILE A 163 -11.78 -3.46 -13.01
N LEU A 164 -10.51 -3.86 -13.06
CA LEU A 164 -9.53 -3.28 -14.00
C LEU A 164 -10.00 -3.35 -15.45
N GLY A 165 -10.46 -4.52 -15.89
CA GLY A 165 -10.92 -4.76 -17.26
C GLY A 165 -12.11 -3.89 -17.67
N LYS A 166 -12.99 -3.54 -16.72
CA LYS A 166 -14.09 -2.59 -16.93
C LYS A 166 -13.62 -1.18 -17.29
N TYR A 167 -12.43 -0.78 -16.84
CA TYR A 167 -11.92 0.59 -16.97
C TYR A 167 -10.71 0.74 -17.89
N TYR A 168 -10.10 -0.35 -18.36
CA TYR A 168 -9.09 -0.29 -19.41
C TYR A 168 -9.73 0.21 -20.72
N PRO A 169 -9.12 1.18 -21.41
CA PRO A 169 -9.61 1.60 -22.72
C PRO A 169 -9.56 0.43 -23.71
N ALA A 170 -10.62 0.25 -24.51
CA ALA A 170 -10.73 -0.77 -25.55
C ALA A 170 -9.55 -0.77 -26.55
N ALA A 171 -8.81 0.34 -26.68
CA ALA A 171 -7.65 0.48 -27.54
C ALA A 171 -6.42 -0.38 -27.13
N LEU A 172 -6.36 -0.88 -25.89
CA LEU A 172 -5.26 -1.73 -25.39
C LEU A 172 -5.62 -3.23 -25.35
N GLN A 173 -6.88 -3.60 -25.64
CA GLN A 173 -7.31 -5.00 -25.73
C GLN A 173 -7.00 -5.64 -27.11
N GLN A 174 -6.44 -4.89 -28.05
CA GLN A 174 -6.11 -5.36 -29.41
C GLN A 174 -4.60 -5.36 -29.72
N ARG A 175 -3.74 -5.61 -28.73
CA ARG A 175 -2.31 -5.85 -28.95
C ARG A 175 -1.86 -7.18 -28.40
#